data_AF-A0A972VFE1-F1
#
_entry.id   AF-A0A972VFE1-F1
#
_cell.length_a   1.000
_cell.length_b   1.000
_cell.length_c   1.000
_cell.angle_alpha   90.00
_cell.angle_beta   90.00
_cell.angle_gamma   90.00
#
_symmetry.space_group_name_H-M   'P 1'
#
loop_
_entity.id
_entity.type
_entity.pdbx_description
1 polymer ?
#
loop_
_entity_poly.entity_id
_entity_poly.type
_entity_poly.pdbx_seq_one_letter_code
_entity_poly.pdbx_strand_id
1 'polypeptide(L)'
;MRKCVWCALAVMLSLVPGLWAHDFAGGTGTIDDPFQIETAEQLCSVGEDPNLRGESFLLINDVNLVGRVFSESVIPLFYGRFDGQGFSIRHLTLWGGEMPLGLFGRLEAEAVIRDVYLEDAHVVGTSLAGGLAASNAGLISHCGSTGFVFSFGGGVGGIVGSNTGVVMRCISASEVSGDQNVGGGIGENAGLVSACSASGKVLGNHNTGGLIGSNQGRVQACHSSAEVTAGRQAGGLIGRHDGHVAASYSTGDVVTLLIGGGLVGENVASGPVAITSCYSRSSVAHKGDPQRGVLVGGLVGDDRPSSRPSNPVFVGNCYFLASSDGGGPDNQVGLSLTGIEMTQQASFAGWDFWGDTSDGSLEDWFMPVEGTPVLPWQVIPDVVGLPPGDATDALERAGLTVGHIAFDYHRGLPAHAVITVRSRESMPASVYLVVSEGESYDWTANPGDGSALNPYQIGTAGELEALGGHPEIWQQHFVLTDDLNMSGRTYRTALIAPDENELEEGFQGTSFTGHFDGQGHAITHFEIVSIDLSRDYLGLFGSIGQEGQVHSLNLLDANLTVNPGSSIVGALVGSNAGALANLFATGTILGQRNATETDGLVGIHLGQAQDIVSEVVVISRSFRVSR
;
A
#
# COMPACT_ATOMS: atom_id res chain seq x y z
N MET A 1 -64.21 -38.47 -49.14
CA MET A 1 -63.35 -39.64 -49.41
C MET A 1 -61.99 -39.42 -48.76
N ARG A 2 -61.36 -40.50 -48.29
CA ARG A 2 -60.31 -40.59 -47.27
C ARG A 2 -58.91 -40.07 -47.66
N LYS A 3 -58.15 -39.68 -46.61
CA LYS A 3 -56.68 -39.79 -46.30
C LYS A 3 -56.07 -38.41 -45.93
N CYS A 4 -55.71 -38.12 -44.68
CA CYS A 4 -54.45 -38.49 -43.96
C CYS A 4 -53.20 -38.02 -44.74
N VAL A 5 -52.19 -37.27 -44.24
CA VAL A 5 -51.60 -37.14 -42.89
C VAL A 5 -50.54 -36.00 -42.94
N TRP A 6 -50.47 -35.19 -41.86
CA TRP A 6 -49.31 -34.49 -41.26
C TRP A 6 -48.43 -33.49 -42.05
N CYS A 7 -48.48 -32.22 -41.64
CA CYS A 7 -47.32 -31.38 -41.23
C CYS A 7 -47.79 -29.93 -41.00
N ALA A 8 -47.71 -29.44 -39.75
CA ALA A 8 -47.52 -28.03 -39.35
C ALA A 8 -48.18 -27.75 -37.99
N LEU A 9 -47.40 -27.88 -36.92
CA LEU A 9 -47.54 -27.01 -35.76
C LEU A 9 -46.14 -26.62 -35.32
N ALA A 10 -45.72 -25.43 -35.75
CA ALA A 10 -44.51 -24.78 -35.31
C ALA A 10 -44.74 -24.33 -33.86
N VAL A 11 -44.16 -25.05 -32.90
CA VAL A 11 -43.88 -24.51 -31.57
C VAL A 11 -42.46 -23.96 -31.65
N MET A 12 -42.34 -22.65 -31.88
CA MET A 12 -41.11 -21.92 -31.59
C MET A 12 -40.92 -21.96 -30.07
N LEU A 13 -40.05 -22.85 -29.61
CA LEU A 13 -39.52 -22.85 -28.26
C LEU A 13 -38.09 -22.30 -28.30
N SER A 14 -37.93 -21.14 -27.67
CA SER A 14 -36.75 -20.65 -26.93
C SER A 14 -35.38 -20.58 -27.61
N LEU A 15 -34.87 -19.35 -27.73
CA LEU A 15 -33.54 -18.98 -27.23
C LEU A 15 -33.53 -17.47 -27.01
N VAL A 16 -33.90 -17.06 -25.80
CA VAL A 16 -33.46 -15.78 -25.25
C VAL A 16 -32.09 -16.07 -24.62
N PRO A 17 -30.98 -15.47 -25.06
CA PRO A 17 -29.73 -15.58 -24.33
C PRO A 17 -29.85 -14.71 -23.08
N GLY A 18 -30.19 -15.34 -21.97
CA GLY A 18 -30.31 -14.70 -20.67
C GLY A 18 -30.05 -15.71 -19.57
N LEU A 19 -29.03 -15.40 -18.77
CA LEU A 19 -28.86 -15.72 -17.35
C LEU A 19 -28.88 -17.19 -16.97
N TRP A 20 -27.70 -17.81 -16.98
CA TRP A 20 -27.38 -18.83 -15.99
C TRP A 20 -26.01 -18.43 -15.44
N ALA A 21 -25.98 -17.60 -14.39
CA ALA A 21 -24.81 -17.58 -13.52
C ALA A 21 -24.57 -19.03 -13.11
N HIS A 22 -23.35 -19.54 -13.27
CA HIS A 22 -23.04 -20.88 -12.76
C HIS A 22 -23.28 -20.89 -11.26
N ASP A 23 -23.98 -21.91 -10.76
CA ASP A 23 -24.14 -22.10 -9.32
C ASP A 23 -22.75 -22.13 -8.66
N PHE A 24 -22.50 -21.18 -7.76
CA PHE A 24 -21.30 -21.14 -6.94
C PHE A 24 -21.29 -22.33 -5.97
N ALA A 25 -20.12 -22.73 -5.48
CA ALA A 25 -20.00 -23.88 -4.58
C ALA A 25 -20.66 -23.64 -3.20
N GLY A 26 -20.90 -22.37 -2.86
CA GLY A 26 -21.55 -21.92 -1.63
C GLY A 26 -21.58 -20.39 -1.54
N GLY A 27 -22.12 -19.87 -0.45
CA GLY A 27 -22.19 -18.44 -0.16
C GLY A 27 -23.43 -17.73 -0.69
N THR A 28 -23.68 -16.54 -0.17
CA THR A 28 -24.77 -15.63 -0.57
C THR A 28 -24.28 -14.35 -1.24
N GLY A 29 -22.96 -14.16 -1.34
CA GLY A 29 -22.34 -12.97 -1.96
C GLY A 29 -22.10 -11.82 -0.98
N THR A 30 -22.60 -11.95 0.25
CA THR A 30 -22.37 -10.95 1.30
C THR A 30 -20.94 -11.02 1.84
N ILE A 31 -20.50 -9.98 2.56
CA ILE A 31 -19.16 -9.91 3.16
C ILE A 31 -18.92 -11.07 4.14
N ASP A 32 -19.94 -11.43 4.93
CA ASP A 32 -19.84 -12.48 5.96
C ASP A 32 -20.05 -13.90 5.38
N ASP A 33 -20.62 -13.99 4.18
CA ASP A 33 -20.91 -15.24 3.48
C ASP A 33 -20.65 -15.10 1.97
N PRO A 34 -19.39 -14.94 1.56
CA PRO A 34 -18.99 -14.69 0.17
C PRO A 34 -19.24 -15.90 -0.74
N PHE A 35 -19.51 -15.66 -2.01
CA PHE A 35 -19.65 -16.71 -3.02
C PHE A 35 -18.35 -17.49 -3.20
N GLN A 36 -18.45 -18.82 -3.27
CA GLN A 36 -17.30 -19.72 -3.35
C GLN A 36 -17.03 -20.16 -4.80
N ILE A 37 -15.81 -19.90 -5.28
CA ILE A 37 -15.34 -20.24 -6.63
C ILE A 37 -14.36 -21.43 -6.55
N GLU A 38 -14.70 -22.50 -7.26
CA GLU A 38 -13.89 -23.70 -7.43
C GLU A 38 -13.46 -23.92 -8.89
N THR A 39 -14.23 -23.42 -9.87
CA THR A 39 -14.00 -23.70 -11.30
C THR A 39 -13.84 -22.46 -12.17
N ALA A 40 -13.28 -22.67 -13.37
CA ALA A 40 -13.13 -21.62 -14.38
C ALA A 40 -14.47 -21.02 -14.81
N GLU A 41 -15.52 -21.83 -14.89
CA GLU A 41 -16.86 -21.39 -15.30
C GLU A 41 -17.50 -20.47 -14.27
N GLN A 42 -17.31 -20.76 -12.98
CA GLN A 42 -17.76 -19.89 -11.89
C GLN A 42 -17.01 -18.55 -11.91
N LEU A 43 -15.69 -18.56 -12.12
CA LEU A 43 -14.90 -17.34 -12.28
C LEU A 43 -15.37 -16.49 -13.48
N CYS A 44 -15.59 -17.10 -14.64
CA CYS A 44 -16.09 -16.38 -15.82
C CYS A 44 -17.48 -15.78 -15.58
N SER A 45 -18.34 -16.45 -14.82
CA SER A 45 -19.70 -15.98 -14.52
C SER A 45 -19.72 -14.61 -13.83
N VAL A 46 -18.68 -14.30 -13.03
CA VAL A 46 -18.52 -12.99 -12.36
C VAL A 46 -18.41 -11.84 -13.36
N GLY A 47 -17.73 -12.06 -14.50
CA GLY A 47 -17.62 -11.06 -15.55
C GLY A 47 -18.84 -10.95 -16.45
N GLU A 48 -19.50 -12.08 -16.69
CA GLU A 48 -20.65 -12.23 -17.59
C GLU A 48 -21.96 -11.67 -17.00
N ASP A 49 -22.16 -11.77 -15.67
CA ASP A 49 -23.34 -11.23 -14.99
C ASP A 49 -23.05 -9.88 -14.29
N PRO A 50 -23.61 -8.76 -14.77
CA PRO A 50 -23.43 -7.45 -14.14
C PRO A 50 -23.88 -7.37 -12.68
N ASN A 51 -24.81 -8.23 -12.24
CA ASN A 51 -25.32 -8.22 -10.86
C ASN A 51 -24.29 -8.76 -9.87
N LEU A 52 -23.30 -9.51 -10.34
CA LEU A 52 -22.26 -10.12 -9.49
C LEU A 52 -21.08 -9.18 -9.20
N ARG A 53 -20.99 -8.03 -9.88
CA ARG A 53 -19.78 -7.17 -9.87
C ARG A 53 -19.52 -6.44 -8.55
N GLY A 54 -20.53 -6.35 -7.68
CA GLY A 54 -20.45 -5.75 -6.35
C GLY A 54 -20.44 -6.76 -5.20
N GLU A 55 -20.55 -8.06 -5.51
CA GLU A 55 -20.64 -9.11 -4.51
C GLU A 55 -19.24 -9.51 -3.99
N SER A 56 -19.21 -10.29 -2.92
CA SER A 56 -18.00 -10.83 -2.31
C SER A 56 -17.76 -12.27 -2.75
N PHE A 57 -16.51 -12.59 -3.10
CA PHE A 57 -16.07 -13.88 -3.62
C PHE A 57 -14.84 -14.37 -2.88
N LEU A 58 -14.73 -15.69 -2.71
CA LEU A 58 -13.49 -16.35 -2.33
C LEU A 58 -13.19 -17.57 -3.21
N LEU A 59 -11.90 -17.84 -3.45
CA LEU A 59 -11.47 -19.09 -4.06
C LEU A 59 -11.41 -20.19 -3.01
N ILE A 60 -11.90 -21.39 -3.34
CA ILE A 60 -11.75 -22.59 -2.50
C ILE A 60 -10.87 -23.67 -3.15
N ASN A 61 -10.39 -23.41 -4.37
CA ASN A 61 -9.49 -24.28 -5.11
C ASN A 61 -8.71 -23.47 -6.17
N ASP A 62 -7.62 -24.04 -6.67
CA ASP A 62 -6.92 -23.51 -7.83
C ASP A 62 -7.83 -23.53 -9.06
N VAL A 63 -7.87 -22.42 -9.80
CA VAL A 63 -8.69 -22.28 -11.02
C VAL A 63 -7.81 -22.36 -12.26
N ASN A 64 -8.09 -23.31 -13.16
CA ASN A 64 -7.31 -23.49 -14.39
C ASN A 64 -8.06 -22.98 -15.63
N LEU A 65 -7.49 -22.00 -16.33
CA LEU A 65 -8.07 -21.37 -17.54
C LEU A 65 -7.53 -21.93 -18.86
N VAL A 66 -6.81 -23.07 -18.84
CA VAL A 66 -6.22 -23.68 -20.03
C VAL A 66 -7.23 -23.85 -21.17
N GLY A 67 -6.79 -23.51 -22.39
CA GLY A 67 -7.60 -23.64 -23.61
C GLY A 67 -8.65 -22.53 -23.80
N ARG A 68 -8.78 -21.59 -22.85
CA ARG A 68 -9.63 -20.40 -22.99
C ARG A 68 -8.79 -19.22 -23.46
N VAL A 69 -9.25 -18.55 -24.51
CA VAL A 69 -8.66 -17.30 -25.02
C VAL A 69 -9.72 -16.22 -24.96
N PHE A 70 -9.43 -15.17 -24.21
CA PHE A 70 -10.35 -14.06 -23.99
C PHE A 70 -9.91 -12.85 -24.82
N SER A 71 -10.86 -12.19 -25.48
CA SER A 71 -10.63 -10.93 -26.22
C SER A 71 -10.97 -9.68 -25.41
N GLU A 72 -11.45 -9.88 -24.18
CA GLU A 72 -11.76 -8.86 -23.19
C GLU A 72 -11.31 -9.38 -21.82
N SER A 73 -11.20 -8.50 -20.83
CA SER A 73 -10.89 -8.90 -19.46
C SER A 73 -11.92 -9.90 -18.93
N VAL A 74 -11.47 -10.89 -18.15
CA VAL A 74 -12.37 -11.95 -17.61
C VAL A 74 -13.47 -11.34 -16.76
N ILE A 75 -13.12 -10.34 -15.96
CA ILE A 75 -14.05 -9.52 -15.16
C ILE A 75 -13.89 -8.06 -15.61
N PRO A 76 -14.69 -7.56 -16.58
CA PRO A 76 -14.47 -6.25 -17.19
C PRO A 76 -14.55 -5.08 -16.21
N LEU A 77 -15.43 -5.16 -15.21
CA LEU A 77 -15.66 -4.14 -14.20
C LEU A 77 -15.95 -4.81 -12.86
N PHE A 78 -15.32 -4.37 -11.79
CA PHE A 78 -15.52 -4.92 -10.45
C PHE A 78 -15.46 -3.82 -9.38
N TYR A 79 -16.38 -3.91 -8.42
CA TYR A 79 -16.49 -2.99 -7.26
C TYR A 79 -16.89 -3.75 -5.99
N GLY A 80 -16.77 -5.08 -6.01
CA GLY A 80 -17.00 -5.98 -4.87
C GLY A 80 -15.70 -6.45 -4.21
N ARG A 81 -15.72 -7.62 -3.59
CA ARG A 81 -14.54 -8.20 -2.91
C ARG A 81 -14.14 -9.53 -3.52
N PHE A 82 -12.85 -9.74 -3.71
CA PHE A 82 -12.32 -10.98 -4.26
C PHE A 82 -11.11 -11.45 -3.44
N ASP A 83 -11.25 -12.58 -2.77
CA ASP A 83 -10.24 -13.19 -1.93
C ASP A 83 -9.73 -14.50 -2.54
N GLY A 84 -8.47 -14.55 -2.94
CA GLY A 84 -7.88 -15.76 -3.50
C GLY A 84 -7.55 -16.82 -2.46
N GLN A 85 -7.53 -16.50 -1.16
CA GLN A 85 -7.17 -17.41 -0.05
C GLN A 85 -5.85 -18.19 -0.28
N GLY A 86 -4.93 -17.65 -1.08
CA GLY A 86 -3.68 -18.30 -1.45
C GLY A 86 -3.78 -19.33 -2.59
N PHE A 87 -4.96 -19.55 -3.18
CA PHE A 87 -5.13 -20.36 -4.38
C PHE A 87 -4.72 -19.60 -5.64
N SER A 88 -4.28 -20.35 -6.64
CA SER A 88 -3.78 -19.80 -7.91
C SER A 88 -4.83 -19.85 -9.02
N ILE A 89 -4.84 -18.81 -9.85
CA ILE A 89 -5.54 -18.79 -11.14
C ILE A 89 -4.48 -18.99 -12.23
N ARG A 90 -4.59 -20.07 -13.00
CA ARG A 90 -3.53 -20.54 -13.90
C ARG A 90 -3.89 -20.40 -15.38
N HIS A 91 -2.88 -20.17 -16.22
CA HIS A 91 -2.94 -20.24 -17.68
C HIS A 91 -3.96 -19.27 -18.32
N LEU A 92 -4.12 -18.09 -17.73
CA LEU A 92 -4.94 -17.01 -18.28
C LEU A 92 -4.38 -16.59 -19.64
N THR A 93 -5.17 -16.68 -20.72
CA THR A 93 -4.76 -16.18 -22.04
C THR A 93 -5.70 -15.07 -22.52
N LEU A 94 -5.17 -13.85 -22.61
CA LEU A 94 -5.84 -12.65 -23.08
C LEU A 94 -5.16 -12.15 -24.36
N TRP A 95 -5.93 -11.96 -25.43
CA TRP A 95 -5.40 -11.47 -26.70
C TRP A 95 -6.36 -10.53 -27.41
N GLY A 96 -5.91 -9.29 -27.63
CA GLY A 96 -6.63 -8.29 -28.41
C GLY A 96 -7.70 -7.53 -27.64
N GLY A 97 -8.34 -6.59 -28.33
CA GLY A 97 -9.31 -5.61 -27.77
C GLY A 97 -8.74 -4.20 -27.74
N GLU A 98 -9.53 -3.19 -28.10
CA GLU A 98 -9.20 -1.76 -27.90
C GLU A 98 -9.31 -1.34 -26.41
N MET A 99 -9.91 -2.23 -25.60
CA MET A 99 -10.17 -2.00 -24.19
C MET A 99 -8.99 -2.42 -23.30
N PRO A 100 -8.89 -1.86 -22.08
CA PRO A 100 -7.94 -2.30 -21.07
C PRO A 100 -8.06 -3.81 -20.75
N LEU A 101 -6.92 -4.51 -20.65
CA LEU A 101 -6.84 -5.96 -20.50
C LEU A 101 -6.15 -6.42 -19.21
N GLY A 102 -6.78 -7.35 -18.50
CA GLY A 102 -6.25 -8.12 -17.37
C GLY A 102 -7.27 -9.16 -16.89
N LEU A 103 -6.99 -9.88 -15.80
CA LEU A 103 -8.06 -10.67 -15.15
C LEU A 103 -9.25 -9.76 -14.82
N PHE A 104 -8.95 -8.60 -14.24
CA PHE A 104 -9.86 -7.50 -14.04
C PHE A 104 -9.60 -6.39 -15.07
N GLY A 105 -10.64 -5.91 -15.75
CA GLY A 105 -10.51 -4.78 -16.67
C GLY A 105 -10.35 -3.48 -15.90
N ARG A 106 -11.34 -3.16 -15.05
CA ARG A 106 -11.34 -1.98 -14.20
C ARG A 106 -11.84 -2.32 -12.81
N LEU A 107 -11.05 -1.95 -11.81
CA LEU A 107 -11.43 -1.98 -10.40
C LEU A 107 -11.87 -0.57 -10.00
N GLU A 108 -13.08 -0.42 -9.47
CA GLU A 108 -13.54 0.86 -8.89
C GLU A 108 -13.00 1.06 -7.48
N ALA A 109 -13.32 2.21 -6.89
CA ALA A 109 -12.84 2.64 -5.59
C ALA A 109 -13.12 1.67 -4.45
N GLU A 110 -14.25 0.97 -4.52
CA GLU A 110 -14.77 0.05 -3.52
C GLU A 110 -14.22 -1.37 -3.70
N ALA A 111 -13.55 -1.65 -4.81
CA ALA A 111 -13.04 -2.98 -5.11
C ALA A 111 -11.91 -3.38 -4.14
N VAL A 112 -12.00 -4.58 -3.58
CA VAL A 112 -10.95 -5.17 -2.73
C VAL A 112 -10.50 -6.49 -3.32
N ILE A 113 -9.26 -6.55 -3.79
CA ILE A 113 -8.62 -7.77 -4.31
C ILE A 113 -7.50 -8.17 -3.35
N ARG A 114 -7.57 -9.38 -2.81
CA ARG A 114 -6.58 -9.90 -1.86
C ARG A 114 -6.21 -11.34 -2.18
N ASP A 115 -4.95 -11.69 -1.92
CA ASP A 115 -4.47 -13.08 -1.96
C ASP A 115 -4.66 -13.80 -3.31
N VAL A 116 -4.67 -13.06 -4.43
CA VAL A 116 -4.83 -13.60 -5.79
C VAL A 116 -3.48 -13.79 -6.48
N TYR A 117 -3.20 -15.02 -6.91
CA TYR A 117 -1.95 -15.38 -7.59
C TYR A 117 -2.22 -15.83 -9.02
N LEU A 118 -1.71 -15.07 -10.00
CA LEU A 118 -1.75 -15.46 -11.41
C LEU A 118 -0.50 -16.26 -11.79
N GLU A 119 -0.71 -17.51 -12.16
CA GLU A 119 0.36 -18.39 -12.64
C GLU A 119 0.28 -18.56 -14.16
N ASP A 120 1.39 -18.29 -14.85
CA ASP A 120 1.51 -18.44 -16.31
C ASP A 120 0.43 -17.66 -17.09
N ALA A 121 0.26 -16.38 -16.76
CA ALA A 121 -0.65 -15.49 -17.48
C ALA A 121 0.00 -14.96 -18.76
N HIS A 122 -0.71 -15.02 -19.88
CA HIS A 122 -0.29 -14.50 -21.18
C HIS A 122 -1.28 -13.42 -21.64
N VAL A 123 -0.89 -12.15 -21.49
CA VAL A 123 -1.73 -10.98 -21.76
C VAL A 123 -1.13 -10.15 -22.89
N VAL A 124 -1.88 -9.96 -23.97
CA VAL A 124 -1.46 -9.16 -25.13
C VAL A 124 -2.53 -8.13 -25.46
N GLY A 125 -2.30 -6.88 -25.03
CA GLY A 125 -3.20 -5.75 -25.19
C GLY A 125 -2.79 -4.74 -26.26
N THR A 126 -3.70 -3.81 -26.57
CA THR A 126 -3.44 -2.68 -27.48
C THR A 126 -3.47 -1.31 -26.79
N SER A 127 -3.96 -1.26 -25.55
CA SER A 127 -4.00 -0.10 -24.66
C SER A 127 -3.49 -0.51 -23.26
N LEU A 128 -4.10 -0.06 -22.16
CA LEU A 128 -3.66 -0.46 -20.82
C LEU A 128 -3.68 -1.99 -20.64
N ALA A 129 -2.60 -2.56 -20.11
CA ALA A 129 -2.51 -3.99 -19.85
C ALA A 129 -1.89 -4.27 -18.48
N GLY A 130 -2.57 -5.08 -17.68
CA GLY A 130 -2.06 -5.62 -16.43
C GLY A 130 -2.30 -7.12 -16.38
N GLY A 131 -1.41 -7.88 -15.74
CA GLY A 131 -1.71 -9.29 -15.49
C GLY A 131 -2.99 -9.44 -14.66
N LEU A 132 -3.01 -8.79 -13.49
CA LEU A 132 -4.16 -8.83 -12.57
C LEU A 132 -5.24 -7.82 -12.94
N ALA A 133 -4.89 -6.53 -13.09
CA ALA A 133 -5.85 -5.48 -13.39
C ALA A 133 -5.35 -4.52 -14.47
N ALA A 134 -6.16 -4.19 -15.47
CA ALA A 134 -5.74 -3.17 -16.44
C ALA A 134 -5.75 -1.75 -15.82
N SER A 135 -6.78 -1.45 -15.02
CA SER A 135 -6.94 -0.20 -14.30
C SER A 135 -7.38 -0.46 -12.85
N ASN A 136 -6.64 0.09 -11.89
CA ASN A 136 -6.96 -0.01 -10.47
C ASN A 136 -7.33 1.34 -9.86
N ALA A 137 -8.50 1.40 -9.24
CA ALA A 137 -8.87 2.46 -8.32
C ALA A 137 -9.16 1.91 -6.90
N GLY A 138 -9.23 0.60 -6.71
CA GLY A 138 -9.50 -0.03 -5.42
C GLY A 138 -8.22 -0.42 -4.67
N LEU A 139 -8.33 -1.43 -3.82
CA LEU A 139 -7.20 -2.09 -3.17
C LEU A 139 -6.82 -3.37 -3.92
N ILE A 140 -5.53 -3.50 -4.22
CA ILE A 140 -4.90 -4.78 -4.54
C ILE A 140 -3.84 -5.05 -3.46
N SER A 141 -3.99 -6.16 -2.74
CA SER A 141 -3.07 -6.54 -1.65
C SER A 141 -2.66 -8.01 -1.70
N HIS A 142 -1.43 -8.34 -1.32
CA HIS A 142 -0.97 -9.74 -1.23
C HIS A 142 -1.18 -10.55 -2.53
N CYS A 143 -1.03 -9.90 -3.68
CA CYS A 143 -1.28 -10.53 -4.98
C CYS A 143 0.03 -10.78 -5.73
N GLY A 144 0.01 -11.78 -6.62
CA GLY A 144 1.17 -12.18 -7.42
C GLY A 144 0.86 -12.38 -8.90
N SER A 145 1.87 -12.19 -9.76
CA SER A 145 1.76 -12.59 -11.17
C SER A 145 3.06 -13.13 -11.76
N THR A 146 2.90 -14.13 -12.64
CA THR A 146 3.95 -14.70 -13.49
C THR A 146 3.44 -14.85 -14.92
N GLY A 147 4.34 -14.98 -15.89
CA GLY A 147 4.03 -15.16 -17.31
C GLY A 147 4.51 -13.99 -18.15
N PHE A 148 3.74 -13.60 -19.16
CA PHE A 148 4.08 -12.58 -20.15
C PHE A 148 2.97 -11.56 -20.29
N VAL A 149 3.31 -10.27 -20.17
CA VAL A 149 2.39 -9.15 -20.38
C VAL A 149 2.97 -8.22 -21.45
N PHE A 150 2.22 -7.99 -22.52
CA PHE A 150 2.59 -7.10 -23.59
C PHE A 150 1.49 -6.12 -23.94
N SER A 151 1.87 -4.87 -24.27
CA SER A 151 0.96 -3.94 -24.92
C SER A 151 1.60 -3.12 -26.03
N PHE A 152 0.83 -2.85 -27.08
CA PHE A 152 1.21 -1.93 -28.17
C PHE A 152 1.12 -0.44 -27.78
N GLY A 153 0.45 -0.08 -26.68
CA GLY A 153 0.31 1.32 -26.25
C GLY A 153 -0.27 1.48 -24.85
N GLY A 154 -0.12 2.66 -24.23
CA GLY A 154 -0.52 2.89 -22.82
C GLY A 154 0.38 2.18 -21.80
N GLY A 155 0.05 2.32 -20.51
CA GLY A 155 0.77 1.66 -19.41
C GLY A 155 0.62 0.15 -19.39
N VAL A 156 1.75 -0.54 -19.20
CA VAL A 156 1.82 -2.01 -19.09
C VAL A 156 2.54 -2.41 -17.80
N GLY A 157 1.93 -3.34 -17.05
CA GLY A 157 2.47 -3.85 -15.79
C GLY A 157 2.19 -5.33 -15.56
N GLY A 158 3.07 -6.01 -14.85
CA GLY A 158 2.83 -7.41 -14.46
C GLY A 158 1.62 -7.58 -13.53
N ILE A 159 1.34 -6.61 -12.65
CA ILE A 159 0.16 -6.57 -11.78
C ILE A 159 -0.89 -5.63 -12.36
N VAL A 160 -0.54 -4.35 -12.52
CA VAL A 160 -1.49 -3.30 -12.92
C VAL A 160 -0.99 -2.47 -14.10
N GLY A 161 -1.84 -2.22 -15.10
CA GLY A 161 -1.54 -1.27 -16.17
C GLY A 161 -1.48 0.18 -15.69
N SER A 162 -2.57 0.66 -15.07
CA SER A 162 -2.67 2.01 -14.48
C SER A 162 -3.26 1.97 -13.07
N ASN A 163 -2.56 2.55 -12.09
CA ASN A 163 -2.96 2.59 -10.69
C ASN A 163 -3.30 4.01 -10.22
N THR A 164 -4.51 4.18 -9.69
CA THR A 164 -4.98 5.37 -8.96
C THR A 164 -5.47 5.03 -7.54
N GLY A 165 -5.49 3.73 -7.20
CA GLY A 165 -5.83 3.20 -5.88
C GLY A 165 -4.58 2.79 -5.11
N VAL A 166 -4.70 1.69 -4.37
CA VAL A 166 -3.60 1.14 -3.54
C VAL A 166 -3.17 -0.20 -4.10
N VAL A 167 -1.86 -0.36 -4.28
CA VAL A 167 -1.21 -1.65 -4.57
C VAL A 167 -0.20 -1.91 -3.48
N MET A 168 -0.43 -2.91 -2.64
CA MET A 168 0.46 -3.19 -1.51
C MET A 168 0.83 -4.66 -1.38
N ARG A 169 2.05 -4.96 -0.93
CA ARG A 169 2.49 -6.34 -0.68
C ARG A 169 2.32 -7.25 -1.90
N CYS A 170 2.54 -6.72 -3.10
CA CYS A 170 2.37 -7.44 -4.36
C CYS A 170 3.70 -7.78 -5.03
N ILE A 171 3.76 -8.92 -5.73
CA ILE A 171 4.98 -9.44 -6.33
C ILE A 171 4.74 -9.78 -7.81
N SER A 172 5.55 -9.26 -8.72
CA SER A 172 5.53 -9.69 -10.12
C SER A 172 6.85 -10.29 -10.58
N ALA A 173 6.77 -11.50 -11.11
CA ALA A 173 7.87 -12.16 -11.83
C ALA A 173 7.56 -12.30 -13.33
N SER A 174 6.59 -11.55 -13.84
CA SER A 174 6.20 -11.56 -15.25
C SER A 174 7.24 -10.88 -16.14
N GLU A 175 7.48 -11.43 -17.33
CA GLU A 175 8.15 -10.70 -18.40
C GLU A 175 7.18 -9.65 -18.96
N VAL A 176 7.60 -8.38 -18.97
CA VAL A 176 6.77 -7.25 -19.38
C VAL A 176 7.41 -6.53 -20.56
N SER A 177 6.62 -6.28 -21.60
CA SER A 177 7.10 -5.58 -22.80
C SER A 177 6.08 -4.59 -23.36
N GLY A 178 6.55 -3.42 -23.83
CA GLY A 178 5.66 -2.42 -24.43
C GLY A 178 6.38 -1.19 -25.00
N ASP A 179 5.62 -0.20 -25.49
CA ASP A 179 6.22 1.04 -26.04
C ASP A 179 6.33 2.17 -25.01
N GLN A 180 5.29 2.42 -24.21
CA GLN A 180 5.22 3.53 -23.25
C GLN A 180 4.90 3.02 -21.85
N ASN A 181 5.45 3.69 -20.83
CA ASN A 181 5.13 3.45 -19.42
C ASN A 181 5.12 1.96 -19.06
N VAL A 182 6.30 1.33 -19.18
CA VAL A 182 6.47 -0.11 -19.00
C VAL A 182 7.08 -0.36 -17.63
N GLY A 183 6.35 -1.02 -16.73
CA GLY A 183 6.87 -1.42 -15.42
C GLY A 183 6.78 -2.92 -15.22
N GLY A 184 7.76 -3.54 -14.55
CA GLY A 184 7.68 -4.97 -14.24
C GLY A 184 6.46 -5.32 -13.38
N GLY A 185 6.01 -4.41 -12.51
CA GLY A 185 4.77 -4.56 -11.75
C GLY A 185 3.65 -3.63 -12.21
N ILE A 186 3.96 -2.34 -12.41
CA ILE A 186 2.97 -1.28 -12.62
C ILE A 186 3.37 -0.39 -13.79
N GLY A 187 2.50 -0.22 -14.78
CA GLY A 187 2.79 0.68 -15.90
C GLY A 187 2.81 2.15 -15.48
N GLU A 188 1.67 2.62 -14.99
CA GLU A 188 1.47 3.99 -14.52
C GLU A 188 0.98 4.02 -13.07
N ASN A 189 1.57 4.87 -12.23
CA ASN A 189 1.14 5.04 -10.85
C ASN A 189 0.80 6.51 -10.56
N ALA A 190 -0.41 6.76 -10.07
CA ALA A 190 -0.85 8.00 -9.45
C ALA A 190 -1.41 7.79 -8.03
N GLY A 191 -1.40 6.53 -7.54
CA GLY A 191 -1.86 6.15 -6.20
C GLY A 191 -0.69 5.76 -5.27
N LEU A 192 -0.97 4.88 -4.30
CA LEU A 192 0.04 4.33 -3.40
C LEU A 192 0.53 2.97 -3.91
N VAL A 193 1.85 2.81 -3.93
CA VAL A 193 2.53 1.52 -4.10
C VAL A 193 3.41 1.28 -2.89
N SER A 194 3.12 0.23 -2.12
CA SER A 194 3.85 -0.05 -0.87
C SER A 194 4.25 -1.52 -0.74
N ALA A 195 5.45 -1.82 -0.24
CA ALA A 195 5.87 -3.21 0.00
C ALA A 195 5.79 -4.10 -1.26
N CYS A 196 6.02 -3.55 -2.44
CA CYS A 196 5.88 -4.27 -3.72
C CYS A 196 7.23 -4.64 -4.33
N SER A 197 7.23 -5.70 -5.15
CA SER A 197 8.43 -6.11 -5.88
C SER A 197 8.22 -6.60 -7.30
N ALA A 198 9.28 -6.48 -8.10
CA ALA A 198 9.31 -7.01 -9.45
C ALA A 198 10.69 -7.60 -9.79
N SER A 199 10.70 -8.79 -10.39
CA SER A 199 11.91 -9.53 -10.78
C SER A 199 11.91 -10.01 -12.23
N GLY A 200 10.78 -9.96 -12.92
CA GLY A 200 10.69 -10.38 -14.33
C GLY A 200 11.36 -9.37 -15.26
N LYS A 201 11.75 -9.83 -16.46
CA LYS A 201 12.44 -8.98 -17.44
C LYS A 201 11.52 -7.88 -17.97
N VAL A 202 12.04 -6.66 -18.11
CA VAL A 202 11.27 -5.50 -18.60
C VAL A 202 11.89 -4.93 -19.87
N LEU A 203 11.12 -4.92 -20.96
CA LEU A 203 11.54 -4.37 -22.25
C LEU A 203 10.61 -3.22 -22.66
N GLY A 204 11.16 -2.02 -22.78
CA GLY A 204 10.38 -0.86 -23.18
C GLY A 204 11.05 0.02 -24.21
N ASN A 205 10.33 1.02 -24.70
CA ASN A 205 10.91 2.10 -25.49
C ASN A 205 11.00 3.39 -24.67
N HIS A 206 9.90 3.79 -24.02
CA HIS A 206 9.79 4.97 -23.18
C HIS A 206 9.45 4.60 -21.73
N ASN A 207 9.88 5.46 -20.78
CA ASN A 207 9.53 5.39 -19.35
C ASN A 207 9.49 3.94 -18.83
N THR A 208 10.62 3.26 -18.90
CA THR A 208 10.71 1.84 -18.57
C THR A 208 11.33 1.68 -17.19
N GLY A 209 10.62 1.06 -16.25
CA GLY A 209 11.10 0.84 -14.88
C GLY A 209 11.06 -0.62 -14.48
N GLY A 210 11.97 -1.04 -13.61
CA GLY A 210 11.97 -2.41 -13.09
C GLY A 210 10.68 -2.75 -12.34
N LEU A 211 10.13 -1.80 -11.57
CA LEU A 211 8.82 -1.95 -10.92
C LEU A 211 7.75 -1.06 -11.58
N ILE A 212 8.05 0.24 -11.75
CA ILE A 212 7.07 1.25 -12.20
C ILE A 212 7.54 1.96 -13.46
N GLY A 213 6.72 2.00 -14.51
CA GLY A 213 7.05 2.75 -15.73
C GLY A 213 7.06 4.27 -15.50
N SER A 214 5.91 4.84 -15.13
CA SER A 214 5.76 6.27 -14.81
C SER A 214 5.10 6.47 -13.44
N ASN A 215 5.75 7.20 -12.53
CA ASN A 215 5.25 7.51 -11.20
C ASN A 215 4.88 8.99 -11.04
N GLN A 216 3.65 9.24 -10.59
CA GLN A 216 3.12 10.53 -10.10
C GLN A 216 2.58 10.41 -8.66
N GLY A 217 2.52 9.18 -8.12
CA GLY A 217 2.02 8.89 -6.78
C GLY A 217 3.14 8.69 -5.75
N ARG A 218 2.80 7.99 -4.67
CA ARG A 218 3.73 7.62 -3.59
C ARG A 218 4.18 6.18 -3.73
N VAL A 219 5.50 5.96 -3.60
CA VAL A 219 6.14 4.66 -3.63
C VAL A 219 6.93 4.50 -2.34
N GLN A 220 6.69 3.42 -1.58
CA GLN A 220 7.36 3.21 -0.30
C GLN A 220 7.71 1.74 -0.10
N ALA A 221 8.83 1.45 0.55
CA ALA A 221 9.22 0.08 0.89
C ALA A 221 9.20 -0.86 -0.33
N CYS A 222 9.62 -0.40 -1.51
CA CYS A 222 9.55 -1.18 -2.75
C CYS A 222 10.93 -1.58 -3.25
N HIS A 223 11.01 -2.72 -3.95
CA HIS A 223 12.26 -3.11 -4.58
C HIS A 223 12.09 -3.72 -5.97
N SER A 224 13.15 -3.68 -6.78
CA SER A 224 13.18 -4.41 -8.04
C SER A 224 14.54 -5.03 -8.34
N SER A 225 14.49 -6.30 -8.74
CA SER A 225 15.62 -7.06 -9.26
C SER A 225 15.50 -7.32 -10.78
N ALA A 226 14.52 -6.70 -11.43
CA ALA A 226 14.23 -6.84 -12.85
C ALA A 226 15.38 -6.35 -13.74
N GLU A 227 15.71 -7.10 -14.78
CA GLU A 227 16.56 -6.62 -15.87
C GLU A 227 15.75 -5.65 -16.75
N VAL A 228 16.21 -4.41 -16.88
CA VAL A 228 15.50 -3.35 -17.60
C VAL A 228 16.25 -2.98 -18.88
N THR A 229 15.60 -3.13 -20.03
CA THR A 229 16.11 -2.62 -21.31
C THR A 229 15.15 -1.61 -21.92
N ALA A 230 15.63 -0.40 -22.21
CA ALA A 230 14.83 0.65 -22.82
C ALA A 230 15.46 1.30 -24.06
N GLY A 231 14.62 1.66 -25.03
CA GLY A 231 15.01 2.42 -26.22
C GLY A 231 15.35 3.88 -25.95
N ARG A 232 14.77 4.51 -24.92
CA ARG A 232 15.00 5.93 -24.59
C ARG A 232 15.31 6.14 -23.12
N GLN A 233 14.49 5.63 -22.20
CA GLN A 233 14.60 5.95 -20.78
C GLN A 233 14.34 4.72 -19.93
N ALA A 234 15.31 4.40 -19.06
CA ALA A 234 15.25 3.27 -18.16
C ALA A 234 15.59 3.66 -16.72
N GLY A 235 14.88 3.10 -15.75
CA GLY A 235 15.27 3.13 -14.34
C GLY A 235 15.17 1.73 -13.72
N GLY A 236 16.08 1.36 -12.82
CA GLY A 236 16.03 0.04 -12.19
C GLY A 236 14.81 -0.16 -11.29
N LEU A 237 14.23 0.91 -10.74
CA LEU A 237 12.93 0.85 -10.03
C LEU A 237 11.84 1.62 -10.79
N ILE A 238 12.09 2.89 -11.11
CA ILE A 238 11.12 3.80 -11.74
C ILE A 238 11.66 4.36 -13.05
N GLY A 239 10.92 4.23 -14.15
CA GLY A 239 11.30 4.81 -15.44
C GLY A 239 11.29 6.33 -15.42
N ARG A 240 10.11 6.94 -15.21
CA ARG A 240 9.90 8.38 -15.05
C ARG A 240 9.28 8.69 -13.69
N HIS A 241 9.83 9.66 -12.96
CA HIS A 241 9.37 10.04 -11.63
C HIS A 241 8.93 11.50 -11.58
N ASP A 242 7.77 11.74 -10.96
CA ASP A 242 7.13 13.05 -10.75
C ASP A 242 6.21 12.97 -9.51
N GLY A 243 6.71 12.40 -8.42
CA GLY A 243 5.95 12.14 -7.20
C GLY A 243 6.85 11.95 -5.98
N HIS A 244 6.57 10.94 -5.16
CA HIS A 244 7.39 10.64 -3.98
C HIS A 244 7.84 9.18 -3.98
N VAL A 245 9.11 8.93 -3.69
CA VAL A 245 9.65 7.59 -3.46
C VAL A 245 10.51 7.59 -2.19
N ALA A 246 10.21 6.65 -1.30
CA ALA A 246 10.88 6.50 -0.01
C ALA A 246 11.26 5.04 0.26
N ALA A 247 12.32 4.80 1.04
CA ALA A 247 12.68 3.47 1.54
C ALA A 247 12.64 2.40 0.44
N SER A 248 13.30 2.61 -0.70
CA SER A 248 13.15 1.74 -1.87
C SER A 248 14.48 1.51 -2.58
N TYR A 249 14.60 0.37 -3.28
CA TYR A 249 15.87 0.04 -3.92
C TYR A 249 15.77 -0.79 -5.21
N SER A 250 16.86 -0.80 -5.98
CA SER A 250 16.99 -1.61 -7.19
C SER A 250 18.32 -2.35 -7.25
N THR A 251 18.30 -3.55 -7.82
CA THR A 251 19.50 -4.37 -8.02
C THR A 251 19.65 -4.92 -9.44
N GLY A 252 18.60 -4.90 -10.26
CA GLY A 252 18.63 -5.44 -11.62
C GLY A 252 19.37 -4.52 -12.60
N ASP A 253 19.97 -5.10 -13.64
CA ASP A 253 20.77 -4.37 -14.62
C ASP A 253 19.91 -3.43 -15.49
N VAL A 254 20.45 -2.25 -15.81
CA VAL A 254 19.78 -1.23 -16.62
C VAL A 254 20.54 -1.00 -17.92
N VAL A 255 19.88 -1.22 -19.05
CA VAL A 255 20.40 -0.95 -20.39
C VAL A 255 19.52 0.07 -21.12
N THR A 256 20.11 1.17 -21.56
CA THR A 256 19.39 2.26 -22.26
C THR A 256 20.09 2.71 -23.54
N LEU A 257 19.41 3.47 -24.39
CA LEU A 257 20.06 4.21 -25.50
C LEU A 257 20.19 5.71 -25.24
N LEU A 258 19.56 6.30 -24.22
CA LEU A 258 19.64 7.75 -24.00
C LEU A 258 19.69 8.15 -22.52
N ILE A 259 18.67 7.80 -21.73
CA ILE A 259 18.55 8.16 -20.31
C ILE A 259 18.51 6.89 -19.47
N GLY A 260 19.33 6.80 -18.42
CA GLY A 260 19.43 5.60 -17.58
C GLY A 260 19.82 5.89 -16.15
N GLY A 261 19.00 5.51 -15.19
CA GLY A 261 19.33 5.59 -13.77
C GLY A 261 19.30 4.23 -13.10
N GLY A 262 20.19 4.00 -12.13
CA GLY A 262 20.16 2.75 -11.36
C GLY A 262 18.84 2.58 -10.61
N LEU A 263 18.30 3.66 -10.00
CA LEU A 263 16.99 3.66 -9.34
C LEU A 263 15.91 4.32 -10.22
N VAL A 264 16.14 5.58 -10.63
CA VAL A 264 15.17 6.40 -11.37
C VAL A 264 15.76 6.85 -12.70
N GLY A 265 15.07 6.58 -13.81
CA GLY A 265 15.55 7.00 -15.13
C GLY A 265 15.58 8.52 -15.29
N GLU A 266 14.41 9.15 -15.27
CA GLU A 266 14.24 10.60 -15.35
C GLU A 266 13.41 11.09 -14.17
N ASN A 267 13.90 12.11 -13.49
CA ASN A 267 13.21 12.81 -12.41
C ASN A 267 12.73 14.17 -12.93
N VAL A 268 11.42 14.43 -12.84
CA VAL A 268 10.75 15.61 -13.39
C VAL A 268 9.89 16.23 -12.30
N ALA A 269 10.05 17.53 -12.04
CA ALA A 269 9.21 18.25 -11.06
C ALA A 269 8.12 19.10 -11.71
N SER A 270 6.97 18.48 -11.99
CA SER A 270 5.74 19.23 -12.30
C SER A 270 5.01 19.74 -11.04
N GLY A 271 5.31 19.13 -9.89
CA GLY A 271 4.99 19.55 -8.52
C GLY A 271 6.19 19.33 -7.56
N PRO A 272 5.99 19.37 -6.23
CA PRO A 272 7.00 18.90 -5.27
C PRO A 272 7.34 17.42 -5.51
N VAL A 273 8.63 17.08 -5.56
CA VAL A 273 9.11 15.73 -5.83
C VAL A 273 10.19 15.35 -4.83
N ALA A 274 10.13 14.13 -4.30
CA ALA A 274 11.10 13.64 -3.31
C ALA A 274 11.53 12.20 -3.56
N ILE A 275 12.84 11.97 -3.52
CA ILE A 275 13.49 10.66 -3.49
C ILE A 275 14.26 10.59 -2.16
N THR A 276 13.79 9.79 -1.21
CA THR A 276 14.36 9.74 0.14
C THR A 276 14.70 8.35 0.60
N SER A 277 15.81 8.20 1.30
CA SER A 277 16.20 6.93 1.91
C SER A 277 16.16 5.77 0.91
N CYS A 278 16.71 5.95 -0.29
CA CYS A 278 16.68 4.95 -1.36
C CYS A 278 18.09 4.56 -1.79
N TYR A 279 18.25 3.38 -2.39
CA TYR A 279 19.55 3.03 -2.98
C TYR A 279 19.48 2.20 -4.26
N SER A 280 20.57 2.17 -5.01
CA SER A 280 20.71 1.26 -6.15
C SER A 280 22.02 0.49 -6.13
N ARG A 281 21.95 -0.80 -6.45
CA ARG A 281 23.10 -1.65 -6.79
C ARG A 281 23.13 -2.02 -8.27
N SER A 282 22.23 -1.45 -9.07
CA SER A 282 22.12 -1.73 -10.49
C SER A 282 23.36 -1.27 -11.24
N SER A 283 23.82 -2.11 -12.19
CA SER A 283 24.71 -1.63 -13.24
C SER A 283 23.90 -0.78 -14.23
N VAL A 284 24.53 0.25 -14.82
CA VAL A 284 23.86 1.13 -15.79
C VAL A 284 24.73 1.25 -17.05
N ALA A 285 24.24 0.70 -18.15
CA ALA A 285 24.92 0.71 -19.44
C ALA A 285 24.12 1.49 -20.48
N HIS A 286 24.80 2.35 -21.26
CA HIS A 286 24.22 2.98 -22.45
C HIS A 286 24.79 2.38 -23.74
N LYS A 287 23.93 2.15 -24.73
CA LYS A 287 24.30 1.65 -26.07
C LYS A 287 23.97 2.63 -27.21
N GLY A 288 23.51 3.83 -26.86
CA GLY A 288 23.21 4.88 -27.84
C GLY A 288 24.43 5.69 -28.27
N ASP A 289 24.23 6.52 -29.29
CA ASP A 289 25.23 7.44 -29.82
C ASP A 289 25.64 8.49 -28.76
N PRO A 290 26.91 8.53 -28.31
CA PRO A 290 27.38 9.49 -27.32
C PRO A 290 27.16 10.96 -27.71
N GLN A 291 27.02 11.26 -29.02
CA GLN A 291 26.79 12.62 -29.49
C GLN A 291 25.36 13.13 -29.22
N ARG A 292 24.43 12.26 -28.78
CA ARG A 292 23.03 12.60 -28.53
C ARG A 292 22.73 13.13 -27.12
N GLY A 293 23.74 13.40 -26.31
CA GLY A 293 23.58 13.90 -24.94
C GLY A 293 23.01 12.82 -24.01
N VAL A 294 23.73 11.71 -23.90
CA VAL A 294 23.38 10.59 -23.01
C VAL A 294 23.46 11.03 -21.56
N LEU A 295 22.41 10.75 -20.78
CA LEU A 295 22.30 11.08 -19.36
C LEU A 295 22.17 9.79 -18.56
N VAL A 296 23.24 9.40 -17.87
CA VAL A 296 23.27 8.19 -17.05
C VAL A 296 23.81 8.49 -15.66
N GLY A 297 23.24 7.80 -14.67
CA GLY A 297 23.63 7.94 -13.26
C GLY A 297 23.36 6.67 -12.46
N GLY A 298 24.13 6.46 -11.40
CA GLY A 298 24.03 5.30 -10.53
C GLY A 298 22.76 5.30 -9.67
N LEU A 299 22.20 6.47 -9.38
CA LEU A 299 20.90 6.61 -8.71
C LEU A 299 19.84 7.14 -9.68
N VAL A 300 20.01 8.39 -10.14
CA VAL A 300 19.09 9.07 -11.06
C VAL A 300 19.81 9.35 -12.38
N GLY A 301 19.20 9.04 -13.52
CA GLY A 301 19.82 9.27 -14.84
C GLY A 301 19.82 10.75 -15.25
N ASP A 302 18.62 11.34 -15.34
CA ASP A 302 18.40 12.76 -15.63
C ASP A 302 17.59 13.39 -14.49
N ASP A 303 18.21 14.29 -13.74
CA ASP A 303 17.54 15.06 -12.68
C ASP A 303 17.21 16.46 -13.18
N ARG A 304 15.94 16.71 -13.54
CA ARG A 304 15.50 18.00 -14.08
C ARG A 304 14.89 18.85 -12.98
N PRO A 305 15.64 19.80 -12.39
CA PRO A 305 15.08 20.70 -11.41
C PRO A 305 13.95 21.53 -12.02
N SER A 306 12.93 21.77 -11.22
CA SER A 306 11.85 22.69 -11.57
C SER A 306 12.37 24.10 -11.85
N SER A 307 11.81 24.77 -12.86
CA SER A 307 12.01 26.21 -13.09
C SER A 307 11.20 27.10 -12.14
N ARG A 308 10.29 26.50 -11.36
CA ARG A 308 9.40 27.16 -10.39
C ARG A 308 9.86 26.85 -8.95
N PRO A 309 10.12 27.88 -8.12
CA PRO A 309 10.51 27.69 -6.72
C PRO A 309 9.48 26.91 -5.86
N SER A 310 8.21 26.89 -6.28
CA SER A 310 7.12 26.18 -5.61
C SER A 310 7.14 24.66 -5.76
N ASN A 311 8.02 24.13 -6.63
CA ASN A 311 8.09 22.71 -6.95
C ASN A 311 9.52 22.21 -6.65
N PRO A 312 9.90 22.07 -5.37
CA PRO A 312 11.23 21.61 -5.02
C PRO A 312 11.46 20.17 -5.48
N VAL A 313 12.67 19.88 -5.96
CA VAL A 313 13.19 18.52 -6.11
C VAL A 313 14.07 18.23 -4.91
N PHE A 314 13.77 17.16 -4.18
CA PHE A 314 14.57 16.72 -3.04
C PHE A 314 15.09 15.30 -3.27
N VAL A 315 16.41 15.13 -3.24
CA VAL A 315 17.06 13.81 -3.22
C VAL A 315 17.88 13.74 -1.94
N GLY A 316 17.39 13.01 -0.94
CA GLY A 316 17.95 13.00 0.42
C GLY A 316 18.24 11.58 0.91
N ASN A 317 19.37 11.40 1.60
CA ASN A 317 19.78 10.10 2.16
C ASN A 317 19.76 8.97 1.12
N CYS A 318 20.21 9.23 -0.11
CA CYS A 318 20.17 8.25 -1.19
C CYS A 318 21.56 7.85 -1.66
N TYR A 319 21.73 6.56 -1.96
CA TYR A 319 23.04 5.95 -2.18
C TYR A 319 23.06 5.07 -3.44
N PHE A 320 24.24 4.85 -4.04
CA PHE A 320 24.38 3.89 -5.12
C PHE A 320 25.74 3.21 -5.14
N LEU A 321 25.77 1.97 -5.63
CA LEU A 321 27.00 1.17 -5.70
C LEU A 321 28.00 1.84 -6.64
N ALA A 322 29.23 1.98 -6.20
CA ALA A 322 30.30 2.58 -6.98
C ALA A 322 30.53 1.82 -8.29
N SER A 323 30.82 2.57 -9.36
CA SER A 323 31.10 1.98 -10.68
C SER A 323 32.33 1.08 -10.70
N SER A 324 33.29 1.30 -9.79
CA SER A 324 34.44 0.40 -9.59
C SER A 324 34.03 -0.99 -9.10
N ASP A 325 32.87 -1.09 -8.45
CA ASP A 325 32.32 -2.33 -7.87
C ASP A 325 31.12 -2.85 -8.68
N GLY A 326 30.92 -2.35 -9.90
CA GLY A 326 29.89 -2.82 -10.83
C GLY A 326 28.56 -2.06 -10.82
N GLY A 327 28.45 -0.97 -10.05
CA GLY A 327 27.27 -0.10 -10.10
C GLY A 327 27.29 0.93 -11.24
N GLY A 328 26.30 1.81 -11.27
CA GLY A 328 26.19 2.86 -12.30
C GLY A 328 27.18 4.03 -12.13
N PRO A 329 27.30 4.90 -13.15
CA PRO A 329 28.23 6.02 -13.14
C PRO A 329 27.80 7.12 -12.17
N ASP A 330 28.75 7.84 -11.57
CA ASP A 330 28.47 8.96 -10.68
C ASP A 330 28.22 10.25 -11.49
N ASN A 331 27.00 10.79 -11.41
CA ASN A 331 26.60 12.07 -11.99
C ASN A 331 26.28 13.13 -10.93
N GLN A 332 26.71 12.92 -9.68
CA GLN A 332 26.50 13.79 -8.52
C GLN A 332 25.05 13.85 -7.99
N VAL A 333 24.20 12.90 -8.39
CA VAL A 333 22.86 12.72 -7.81
C VAL A 333 22.86 11.49 -6.90
N GLY A 334 22.79 11.73 -5.58
CA GLY A 334 23.01 10.70 -4.56
C GLY A 334 24.49 10.51 -4.22
N LEU A 335 24.77 9.64 -3.25
CA LEU A 335 26.12 9.36 -2.74
C LEU A 335 26.61 7.99 -3.21
N SER A 336 27.79 7.96 -3.82
CA SER A 336 28.42 6.69 -4.24
C SER A 336 29.05 5.99 -3.03
N LEU A 337 28.76 4.70 -2.86
CA LEU A 337 29.36 3.84 -1.84
C LEU A 337 30.02 2.62 -2.50
N THR A 338 31.18 2.23 -1.99
CA THR A 338 31.83 0.96 -2.36
C THR A 338 31.01 -0.23 -1.90
N GLY A 339 31.31 -1.41 -2.44
CA GLY A 339 30.68 -2.67 -2.04
C GLY A 339 30.86 -2.97 -0.55
N ILE A 340 31.94 -2.50 0.07
CA ILE A 340 32.22 -2.67 1.50
C ILE A 340 31.40 -1.67 2.35
N GLU A 341 31.31 -0.41 1.92
CA GLU A 341 30.50 0.61 2.62
C GLU A 341 29.01 0.25 2.55
N MET A 342 28.56 -0.34 1.43
CA MET A 342 27.20 -0.85 1.28
C MET A 342 26.79 -1.93 2.30
N THR A 343 27.76 -2.56 3.00
CA THR A 343 27.49 -3.56 4.06
C THR A 343 27.72 -2.99 5.47
N GLN A 344 27.73 -1.66 5.62
CA GLN A 344 27.93 -0.98 6.89
C GLN A 344 26.77 -0.02 7.16
N GLN A 345 26.02 -0.23 8.25
CA GLN A 345 24.89 0.66 8.63
C GLN A 345 25.33 2.13 8.72
N ALA A 346 26.52 2.37 9.28
CA ALA A 346 27.09 3.72 9.43
C ALA A 346 27.32 4.47 8.10
N SER A 347 27.33 3.78 6.96
CA SER A 347 27.44 4.42 5.64
C SER A 347 26.12 5.03 5.16
N PHE A 348 24.98 4.62 5.74
CA PHE A 348 23.65 5.07 5.38
C PHE A 348 23.16 6.12 6.39
N ALA A 349 23.78 7.30 6.37
CA ALA A 349 23.39 8.40 7.23
C ALA A 349 21.91 8.78 7.06
N GLY A 350 21.20 8.94 8.19
CA GLY A 350 19.79 9.32 8.25
C GLY A 350 18.81 8.24 7.83
N TRP A 351 19.25 6.98 7.75
CA TRP A 351 18.36 5.83 7.64
C TRP A 351 18.01 5.32 9.02
N ASP A 352 16.82 4.74 9.10
CA ASP A 352 16.27 4.11 10.29
C ASP A 352 16.39 2.59 10.13
N PHE A 353 17.32 1.98 10.87
CA PHE A 353 17.52 0.53 10.85
C PHE A 353 16.85 -0.15 12.03
N TRP A 354 16.24 -1.30 11.74
CA TRP A 354 15.78 -2.26 12.73
C TRP A 354 16.89 -2.53 13.77
N GLY A 355 16.67 -2.12 15.02
CA GLY A 355 17.56 -2.37 16.16
C GLY A 355 18.28 -1.14 16.71
N ASP A 356 18.12 0.01 16.05
CA ASP A 356 18.66 1.29 16.48
C ASP A 356 17.55 2.12 17.16
N THR A 357 17.88 2.76 18.29
CA THR A 357 16.97 3.64 19.04
C THR A 357 17.33 5.11 18.86
N SER A 358 18.34 5.41 18.03
CA SER A 358 18.94 6.73 17.90
C SER A 358 18.65 7.44 16.57
N ASP A 359 18.04 6.76 15.60
CA ASP A 359 17.83 7.21 14.22
C ASP A 359 16.36 7.35 13.78
N GLY A 360 15.38 6.85 14.56
CA GLY A 360 13.95 7.03 14.32
C GLY A 360 13.11 5.93 14.99
N SER A 361 11.83 5.83 14.63
CA SER A 361 10.96 4.71 15.06
C SER A 361 10.36 3.93 13.88
N LEU A 362 10.65 4.34 12.65
CA LEU A 362 10.11 3.82 11.39
C LEU A 362 10.59 2.40 11.06
N GLU A 363 11.79 2.02 11.51
CA GLU A 363 12.42 0.72 11.28
C GLU A 363 12.38 0.29 9.78
N ASP A 364 12.59 1.26 8.87
CA ASP A 364 12.42 1.08 7.41
C ASP A 364 13.37 0.06 6.78
N TRP A 365 14.52 -0.19 7.42
CA TRP A 365 15.61 -1.01 6.87
C TRP A 365 16.08 -2.10 7.82
N PHE A 366 16.39 -3.27 7.28
CA PHE A 366 17.12 -4.33 7.97
C PHE A 366 18.46 -4.57 7.28
N MET A 367 19.56 -4.70 8.03
CA MET A 367 20.86 -5.07 7.47
C MET A 367 21.26 -6.49 7.87
N PRO A 368 21.24 -7.47 6.95
CA PRO A 368 21.75 -8.82 7.22
C PRO A 368 23.25 -8.79 7.50
N VAL A 369 23.73 -9.77 8.27
CA VAL A 369 25.18 -9.97 8.52
C VAL A 369 25.90 -10.15 7.18
N GLU A 370 26.91 -9.31 6.92
CA GLU A 370 27.67 -9.27 5.65
C GLU A 370 26.81 -8.98 4.39
N GLY A 371 25.58 -8.50 4.58
CA GLY A 371 24.65 -8.13 3.52
C GLY A 371 24.51 -6.62 3.34
N THR A 372 23.80 -6.23 2.30
CA THR A 372 23.34 -4.84 2.11
C THR A 372 21.97 -4.64 2.74
N PRO A 373 21.52 -3.39 2.97
CA PRO A 373 20.18 -3.14 3.49
C PRO A 373 19.10 -3.80 2.65
N VAL A 374 18.15 -4.45 3.29
CA VAL A 374 16.94 -4.99 2.70
C VAL A 374 15.74 -4.46 3.44
N LEU A 375 14.57 -4.58 2.82
CA LEU A 375 13.34 -4.16 3.46
C LEU A 375 12.90 -5.24 4.46
N PRO A 376 12.44 -4.86 5.66
CA PRO A 376 12.12 -5.82 6.71
C PRO A 376 11.12 -6.88 6.26
N TRP A 377 10.08 -6.50 5.52
CA TRP A 377 9.06 -7.42 5.02
C TRP A 377 9.61 -8.52 4.08
N GLN A 378 10.84 -8.39 3.58
CA GLN A 378 11.48 -9.42 2.75
C GLN A 378 12.09 -10.57 3.56
N VAL A 379 12.43 -10.33 4.83
CA VAL A 379 13.25 -11.25 5.64
C VAL A 379 12.64 -11.53 7.01
N ILE A 380 11.85 -10.61 7.54
CA ILE A 380 11.12 -10.79 8.79
C ILE A 380 9.78 -11.45 8.43
N PRO A 381 9.56 -12.70 8.84
CA PRO A 381 8.28 -13.36 8.60
C PRO A 381 7.16 -12.61 9.32
N ASP A 382 6.01 -12.52 8.67
CA ASP A 382 4.78 -12.06 9.34
C ASP A 382 4.32 -13.13 10.33
N VAL A 383 4.43 -12.81 11.62
CA VAL A 383 4.07 -13.70 12.73
C VAL A 383 2.92 -13.14 13.56
N VAL A 384 2.29 -12.04 13.10
CA VAL A 384 1.15 -11.45 13.81
C VAL A 384 0.02 -12.47 13.92
N GLY A 385 -0.60 -12.56 15.09
CA GLY A 385 -1.65 -13.53 15.38
C GLY A 385 -1.16 -14.92 15.77
N LEU A 386 0.12 -15.27 15.52
CA LEU A 386 0.64 -16.59 15.90
C LEU A 386 0.87 -16.70 17.41
N PRO A 387 0.77 -17.91 17.98
CA PRO A 387 1.27 -18.18 19.32
C PRO A 387 2.79 -17.90 19.43
N PRO A 388 3.34 -17.57 20.61
CA PRO A 388 4.72 -17.10 20.72
C PRO A 388 5.74 -18.19 20.37
N GLY A 389 5.39 -19.47 20.57
CA GLY A 389 6.22 -20.60 20.15
C GLY A 389 6.35 -20.72 18.64
N ASP A 390 5.23 -20.68 17.92
CA ASP A 390 5.22 -20.77 16.45
C ASP A 390 5.89 -19.55 15.81
N ALA A 391 5.68 -18.36 16.40
CA ALA A 391 6.36 -17.14 16.00
C ALA A 391 7.88 -17.24 16.21
N THR A 392 8.32 -17.78 17.35
CA THR A 392 9.75 -18.01 17.63
C THR A 392 10.36 -18.96 16.62
N ASP A 393 9.71 -20.09 16.33
CA ASP A 393 10.18 -21.03 15.32
C ASP A 393 10.29 -20.40 13.93
N ALA A 394 9.32 -19.55 13.54
CA ALA A 394 9.35 -18.85 12.26
C ALA A 394 10.51 -17.84 12.18
N LEU A 395 10.72 -17.04 13.23
CA LEU A 395 11.78 -16.03 13.31
C LEU A 395 13.18 -16.68 13.36
N GLU A 396 13.35 -17.76 14.13
CA GLU A 396 14.61 -18.50 14.19
C GLU A 396 14.95 -19.18 12.86
N ARG A 397 13.95 -19.70 12.13
CA ARG A 397 14.15 -20.20 10.75
C ARG A 397 14.59 -19.10 9.79
N ALA A 398 14.20 -17.85 10.04
CA ALA A 398 14.65 -16.68 9.29
C ALA A 398 16.03 -16.16 9.75
N GLY A 399 16.66 -16.80 10.74
CA GLY A 399 17.98 -16.43 11.27
C GLY A 399 17.95 -15.32 12.32
N LEU A 400 16.77 -14.99 12.85
CA LEU A 400 16.58 -13.99 13.91
C LEU A 400 16.60 -14.68 15.29
N THR A 401 17.06 -13.98 16.32
CA THR A 401 17.04 -14.51 17.69
C THR A 401 15.93 -13.85 18.49
N VAL A 402 15.00 -14.62 19.07
CA VAL A 402 13.96 -14.05 19.95
C VAL A 402 14.51 -13.91 21.37
N GLY A 403 14.69 -12.66 21.83
CA GLY A 403 15.35 -12.37 23.10
C GLY A 403 14.42 -12.08 24.28
N HIS A 404 13.33 -11.35 24.05
CA HIS A 404 12.37 -10.96 25.08
C HIS A 404 10.94 -11.16 24.59
N ILE A 405 9.99 -11.34 25.51
CA ILE A 405 8.56 -11.35 25.20
C ILE A 405 7.94 -10.34 26.16
N ALA A 406 7.46 -9.23 25.59
CA ALA A 406 6.66 -8.24 26.29
C ALA A 406 5.18 -8.57 26.08
N PHE A 407 4.36 -8.12 27.02
CA PHE A 407 2.93 -8.26 26.97
C PHE A 407 2.31 -6.86 26.85
N ASP A 408 1.29 -6.73 26.01
CA ASP A 408 0.56 -5.48 25.80
C ASP A 408 -0.91 -5.79 25.47
N TYR A 409 -1.81 -4.85 25.71
CA TYR A 409 -3.23 -5.01 25.40
C TYR A 409 -3.46 -4.96 23.88
N HIS A 410 -4.36 -5.76 23.32
CA HIS A 410 -4.82 -5.66 21.93
C HIS A 410 -6.28 -6.08 21.82
N ARG A 411 -7.13 -5.23 21.23
CA ARG A 411 -8.59 -5.43 21.20
C ARG A 411 -9.01 -6.60 20.32
N GLY A 412 -8.34 -6.79 19.19
CA GLY A 412 -8.74 -7.77 18.17
C GLY A 412 -8.00 -9.11 18.18
N LEU A 413 -7.01 -9.31 19.06
CA LEU A 413 -6.17 -10.51 19.05
C LEU A 413 -6.41 -11.32 20.33
N PRO A 414 -6.53 -12.66 20.22
CA PRO A 414 -6.72 -13.49 21.39
C PRO A 414 -5.50 -13.41 22.31
N ALA A 415 -5.71 -13.70 23.60
CA ALA A 415 -4.63 -13.74 24.57
C ALA A 415 -3.51 -14.69 24.09
N HIS A 416 -2.26 -14.26 24.28
CA HIS A 416 -1.04 -14.92 23.82
C HIS A 416 -0.79 -14.93 22.31
N ALA A 417 -1.58 -14.25 21.48
CA ALA A 417 -1.20 -14.01 20.09
C ALA A 417 -0.17 -12.89 19.98
N VAL A 418 0.80 -13.03 19.07
CA VAL A 418 1.77 -11.97 18.78
C VAL A 418 1.07 -10.76 18.15
N ILE A 419 1.28 -9.58 18.73
CA ILE A 419 0.83 -8.28 18.21
C ILE A 419 1.82 -7.78 17.18
N THR A 420 3.11 -7.77 17.53
CA THR A 420 4.17 -7.25 16.67
C THR A 420 5.52 -7.82 17.07
N VAL A 421 6.47 -7.80 16.12
CA VAL A 421 7.88 -8.10 16.31
C VAL A 421 8.62 -6.79 16.36
N ARG A 422 9.43 -6.57 17.40
CA ARG A 422 10.23 -5.35 17.55
C ARG A 422 11.71 -5.65 17.63
N SER A 423 12.50 -4.67 17.25
CA SER A 423 13.95 -4.70 17.38
C SER A 423 14.41 -4.34 18.79
N ARG A 424 15.52 -4.92 19.28
CA ARG A 424 16.21 -4.43 20.49
C ARG A 424 17.67 -4.11 20.20
N GLU A 425 18.21 -3.16 20.95
CA GLU A 425 19.62 -2.74 20.94
C GLU A 425 20.60 -3.92 20.78
N SER A 426 21.48 -3.75 19.79
CA SER A 426 22.71 -4.49 19.49
C SER A 426 22.57 -5.87 18.82
N MET A 427 23.38 -6.01 17.77
CA MET A 427 23.62 -7.23 16.99
C MET A 427 24.23 -8.37 17.84
N PRO A 428 23.99 -9.65 17.50
CA PRO A 428 23.23 -10.14 16.34
C PRO A 428 21.72 -9.88 16.51
N ALA A 429 21.01 -9.72 15.38
CA ALA A 429 19.61 -9.30 15.28
C ALA A 429 18.68 -10.02 16.28
N SER A 430 18.59 -9.44 17.49
CA SER A 430 17.68 -9.91 18.52
C SER A 430 16.37 -9.16 18.35
N VAL A 431 15.30 -9.91 18.18
CA VAL A 431 13.95 -9.39 18.14
C VAL A 431 13.25 -9.74 19.45
N TYR A 432 12.25 -8.97 19.83
CA TYR A 432 11.35 -9.36 20.89
C TYR A 432 9.92 -9.29 20.41
N LEU A 433 9.09 -10.16 20.98
CA LEU A 433 7.69 -10.23 20.67
C LEU A 433 6.93 -9.31 21.61
N VAL A 434 5.98 -8.55 21.08
CA VAL A 434 4.90 -7.98 21.87
C VAL A 434 3.70 -8.90 21.68
N VAL A 435 3.14 -9.38 22.79
CA VAL A 435 2.11 -10.43 22.80
C VAL A 435 0.87 -9.91 23.50
N SER A 436 -0.31 -10.24 22.94
CA SER A 436 -1.60 -9.82 23.48
C SER A 436 -1.85 -10.39 24.87
N GLU A 437 -2.20 -9.52 25.83
CA GLU A 437 -2.71 -9.91 27.15
C GLU A 437 -4.16 -10.41 27.12
N GLY A 438 -4.90 -10.14 26.03
CA GLY A 438 -6.31 -10.49 25.87
C GLY A 438 -7.27 -9.28 25.94
N GLU A 439 -8.56 -9.57 26.08
CA GLU A 439 -9.64 -8.63 25.68
C GLU A 439 -10.01 -7.53 26.68
N SER A 440 -9.43 -7.46 27.88
CA SER A 440 -9.81 -6.42 28.85
C SER A 440 -8.63 -5.79 29.58
N TYR A 441 -8.54 -4.47 29.53
CA TYR A 441 -7.65 -3.64 30.35
C TYR A 441 -8.44 -3.06 31.55
N ASP A 442 -7.87 -3.11 32.76
CA ASP A 442 -8.52 -2.59 33.98
C ASP A 442 -8.06 -1.16 34.30
N TRP A 443 -8.88 -0.18 33.92
CA TRP A 443 -8.61 1.23 34.20
C TRP A 443 -8.58 1.58 35.70
N THR A 444 -9.17 0.75 36.58
CA THR A 444 -9.08 0.99 38.03
C THR A 444 -7.70 0.71 38.60
N ALA A 445 -6.88 -0.03 37.85
CA ALA A 445 -5.48 -0.32 38.17
C ALA A 445 -4.49 0.63 37.47
N ASN A 446 -4.96 1.51 36.59
CA ASN A 446 -4.10 2.47 35.89
C ASN A 446 -3.46 3.47 36.88
N PRO A 447 -2.21 3.92 36.66
CA PRO A 447 -1.63 4.98 37.47
C PRO A 447 -2.38 6.31 37.26
N GLY A 448 -3.20 6.68 38.23
CA GLY A 448 -4.06 7.88 38.14
C GLY A 448 -5.47 7.57 38.62
N ASP A 449 -6.28 8.60 38.80
CA ASP A 449 -7.73 8.45 39.04
C ASP A 449 -8.57 9.23 38.02
N GLY A 450 -7.92 9.70 36.94
CA GLY A 450 -8.53 10.48 35.87
C GLY A 450 -8.92 11.91 36.27
N SER A 451 -8.60 12.35 37.49
CA SER A 451 -8.83 13.73 37.92
C SER A 451 -7.75 14.69 37.39
N ALA A 452 -8.00 16.00 37.44
CA ALA A 452 -7.03 17.02 37.01
C ALA A 452 -5.71 17.02 37.76
N LEU A 453 -5.73 16.57 39.02
CA LEU A 453 -4.53 16.51 39.85
C LEU A 453 -3.80 15.18 39.74
N ASN A 454 -4.47 14.16 39.19
CA ASN A 454 -3.96 12.80 39.09
C ASN A 454 -4.55 12.12 37.85
N PRO A 455 -4.18 12.59 36.63
CA PRO A 455 -4.69 12.05 35.39
C PRO A 455 -4.27 10.58 35.22
N TYR A 456 -5.05 9.82 34.45
CA TYR A 456 -4.61 8.50 34.01
C TYR A 456 -3.37 8.60 33.14
N GLN A 457 -2.46 7.64 33.30
CA GLN A 457 -1.18 7.59 32.60
C GLN A 457 -1.22 6.54 31.50
N ILE A 458 -0.78 6.91 30.31
CA ILE A 458 -0.72 6.03 29.14
C ILE A 458 0.76 5.95 28.72
N GLY A 459 1.40 4.82 28.99
CA GLY A 459 2.81 4.54 28.65
C GLY A 459 2.99 3.47 27.58
N THR A 460 1.91 2.79 27.18
CA THR A 460 1.95 1.73 26.16
C THR A 460 0.91 1.93 25.06
N ALA A 461 1.18 1.36 23.88
CA ALA A 461 0.25 1.39 22.76
C ALA A 461 -1.07 0.66 23.09
N GLY A 462 -1.01 -0.43 23.84
CA GLY A 462 -2.21 -1.13 24.29
C GLY A 462 -3.04 -0.34 25.29
N GLU A 463 -2.45 0.44 26.20
CA GLU A 463 -3.23 1.35 27.08
C GLU A 463 -3.99 2.41 26.26
N LEU A 464 -3.36 2.98 25.23
CA LEU A 464 -4.05 3.90 24.32
C LEU A 464 -5.16 3.19 23.53
N GLU A 465 -4.91 1.97 23.06
CA GLU A 465 -5.93 1.20 22.36
C GLU A 465 -7.12 0.81 23.27
N ALA A 466 -6.82 0.48 24.52
CA ALA A 466 -7.82 0.22 25.55
C ALA A 466 -8.70 1.44 25.76
N LEU A 467 -8.14 2.66 25.80
CA LEU A 467 -8.93 3.89 25.99
C LEU A 467 -10.06 4.01 24.96
N GLY A 468 -9.81 3.61 23.71
CA GLY A 468 -10.81 3.63 22.65
C GLY A 468 -12.02 2.71 22.89
N GLY A 469 -11.95 1.80 23.86
CA GLY A 469 -13.02 0.85 24.22
C GLY A 469 -13.83 1.29 25.44
N HIS A 470 -13.48 2.43 26.05
CA HIS A 470 -14.04 2.90 27.32
C HIS A 470 -14.62 4.32 27.19
N PRO A 471 -15.76 4.49 26.47
CA PRO A 471 -16.41 5.80 26.33
C PRO A 471 -16.83 6.43 27.66
N GLU A 472 -17.05 5.62 28.71
CA GLU A 472 -17.45 6.07 30.04
C GLU A 472 -16.36 6.83 30.82
N ILE A 473 -15.12 6.86 30.32
CA ILE A 473 -14.01 7.64 30.90
C ILE A 473 -13.50 8.76 29.98
N TRP A 474 -14.04 8.95 28.78
CA TRP A 474 -13.57 9.96 27.82
C TRP A 474 -13.76 11.43 28.25
N GLN A 475 -14.42 11.68 29.37
CA GLN A 475 -14.56 12.97 30.04
C GLN A 475 -13.45 13.23 31.09
N GLN A 476 -12.57 12.27 31.33
CA GLN A 476 -11.51 12.34 32.34
C GLN A 476 -10.21 12.91 31.76
N HIS A 477 -9.16 12.98 32.57
CA HIS A 477 -7.86 13.50 32.17
C HIS A 477 -6.83 12.39 31.98
N PHE A 478 -6.08 12.47 30.89
CA PHE A 478 -5.10 11.51 30.42
C PHE A 478 -3.79 12.22 30.12
N VAL A 479 -2.67 11.57 30.46
CA VAL A 479 -1.32 12.01 30.08
C VAL A 479 -0.56 10.88 29.42
N LEU A 480 0.20 11.17 28.37
CA LEU A 480 1.22 10.24 27.89
C LEU A 480 2.43 10.27 28.82
N THR A 481 3.00 9.11 29.16
CA THR A 481 4.24 9.01 29.94
C THR A 481 5.45 8.60 29.12
N ASP A 482 5.20 8.08 27.91
CA ASP A 482 6.21 7.52 27.02
C ASP A 482 5.77 7.72 25.56
N ASP A 483 6.72 7.58 24.62
CA ASP A 483 6.42 7.53 23.19
C ASP A 483 5.77 6.19 22.84
N LEU A 484 4.68 6.24 22.09
CA LEU A 484 3.86 5.09 21.75
C LEU A 484 4.11 4.67 20.30
N ASN A 485 4.48 3.40 20.09
CA ASN A 485 4.59 2.80 18.76
C ASN A 485 3.38 1.90 18.50
N MET A 486 2.57 2.28 17.51
CA MET A 486 1.32 1.62 17.14
C MET A 486 1.51 0.51 16.08
N SER A 487 2.74 0.19 15.67
CA SER A 487 3.02 -0.84 14.66
C SER A 487 2.44 -2.20 15.05
N GLY A 488 1.83 -2.86 14.08
CA GLY A 488 1.08 -4.11 14.27
C GLY A 488 -0.39 -3.90 14.68
N ARG A 489 -0.85 -2.65 14.79
CA ARG A 489 -2.25 -2.31 15.10
C ARG A 489 -2.86 -1.53 13.93
N THR A 490 -3.84 -2.12 13.27
CA THR A 490 -4.56 -1.50 12.15
C THR A 490 -6.04 -1.33 12.51
N TYR A 491 -6.57 -0.12 12.34
CA TYR A 491 -7.95 0.20 12.70
C TYR A 491 -8.85 0.39 11.46
N ARG A 492 -10.15 0.16 11.64
CA ARG A 492 -11.18 0.42 10.61
C ARG A 492 -12.00 1.68 10.86
N THR A 493 -12.02 2.14 12.10
CA THR A 493 -12.70 3.38 12.53
C THR A 493 -11.67 4.28 13.20
N ALA A 494 -12.08 5.47 13.65
CA ALA A 494 -11.25 6.21 14.60
C ALA A 494 -10.98 5.37 15.86
N LEU A 495 -9.83 5.59 16.50
CA LEU A 495 -9.46 4.81 17.68
C LEU A 495 -10.27 5.24 18.91
N ILE A 496 -10.35 6.55 19.14
CA ILE A 496 -11.10 7.16 20.25
C ILE A 496 -12.30 7.89 19.65
N ALA A 497 -13.48 7.79 20.30
CA ALA A 497 -14.71 8.43 19.83
C ALA A 497 -15.03 8.14 18.34
N PRO A 498 -15.06 6.85 17.91
CA PRO A 498 -15.48 6.50 16.56
C PRO A 498 -16.94 6.82 16.33
N ASP A 499 -17.28 7.00 15.05
CA ASP A 499 -18.67 6.93 14.64
C ASP A 499 -19.20 5.49 14.72
N GLU A 500 -20.43 5.33 15.18
CA GLU A 500 -21.01 4.00 15.51
C GLU A 500 -21.95 3.48 14.41
N ASN A 501 -22.37 4.31 13.46
CA ASN A 501 -23.33 3.91 12.43
C ASN A 501 -23.09 4.59 11.08
N GLU A 502 -22.32 3.92 10.22
CA GLU A 502 -21.99 4.37 8.86
C GLU A 502 -23.19 4.56 7.90
N LEU A 503 -24.41 4.15 8.27
CA LEU A 503 -25.62 4.28 7.46
C LEU A 503 -26.46 5.52 7.82
N GLU A 504 -26.18 6.16 8.94
CA GLU A 504 -26.93 7.34 9.40
C GLU A 504 -26.14 8.63 9.15
N GLU A 505 -26.83 9.67 8.68
CA GLU A 505 -26.19 10.98 8.52
C GLU A 505 -25.86 11.60 9.88
N GLY A 506 -24.63 12.11 10.04
CA GLY A 506 -24.15 12.76 11.26
C GLY A 506 -23.18 11.89 12.05
N PHE A 507 -22.80 12.33 13.24
CA PHE A 507 -21.98 11.54 14.18
C PHE A 507 -22.92 10.89 15.20
N GLN A 508 -22.88 9.56 15.33
CA GLN A 508 -23.73 8.82 16.26
C GLN A 508 -22.95 8.31 17.49
N GLY A 509 -21.62 8.40 17.48
CA GLY A 509 -20.79 7.99 18.60
C GLY A 509 -20.85 8.90 19.82
N THR A 510 -20.11 8.51 20.87
CA THR A 510 -19.84 9.40 22.02
C THR A 510 -18.62 10.26 21.73
N SER A 511 -18.74 11.59 21.82
CA SER A 511 -17.59 12.48 21.60
C SER A 511 -16.63 12.45 22.79
N PHE A 512 -15.33 12.61 22.54
CA PHE A 512 -14.34 12.81 23.58
C PHE A 512 -14.47 14.21 24.19
N THR A 513 -14.66 14.32 25.51
CA THR A 513 -14.88 15.61 26.20
C THR A 513 -13.88 15.87 27.33
N GLY A 514 -12.89 15.01 27.49
CA GLY A 514 -11.88 15.06 28.53
C GLY A 514 -10.64 15.84 28.10
N HIS A 515 -9.52 15.58 28.78
CA HIS A 515 -8.24 16.24 28.52
C HIS A 515 -7.19 15.19 28.17
N PHE A 516 -6.55 15.34 27.03
CA PHE A 516 -5.48 14.48 26.57
C PHE A 516 -4.21 15.29 26.41
N ASP A 517 -3.28 15.15 27.35
CA ASP A 517 -1.98 15.82 27.32
C ASP A 517 -0.89 14.85 26.85
N GLY A 518 -0.35 15.09 25.66
CA GLY A 518 0.75 14.28 25.14
C GLY A 518 2.08 14.52 25.87
N GLN A 519 2.21 15.58 26.69
CA GLN A 519 3.46 15.97 27.36
C GLN A 519 4.70 16.09 26.42
N GLY A 520 4.47 16.25 25.11
CA GLY A 520 5.49 16.27 24.07
C GLY A 520 5.87 14.89 23.51
N HIS A 521 5.28 13.81 24.00
CA HIS A 521 5.49 12.45 23.50
C HIS A 521 4.90 12.24 22.11
N ALA A 522 5.45 11.26 21.41
CA ALA A 522 5.03 10.86 20.08
C ALA A 522 4.12 9.63 20.09
N ILE A 523 3.07 9.64 19.28
CA ILE A 523 2.37 8.45 18.81
C ILE A 523 2.84 8.22 17.38
N THR A 524 3.41 7.05 17.12
CA THR A 524 4.01 6.70 15.82
C THR A 524 3.30 5.50 15.17
N HIS A 525 3.29 5.43 13.84
CA HIS A 525 2.73 4.31 13.06
C HIS A 525 1.24 4.06 13.26
N PHE A 526 0.48 5.13 13.53
CA PHE A 526 -0.97 5.01 13.63
C PHE A 526 -1.58 4.72 12.26
N GLU A 527 -2.24 3.57 12.11
CA GLU A 527 -2.80 3.14 10.82
C GLU A 527 -4.32 2.94 10.86
N ILE A 528 -5.03 3.60 9.94
CA ILE A 528 -6.43 3.28 9.60
C ILE A 528 -6.49 2.76 8.18
N VAL A 529 -7.07 1.58 7.99
CA VAL A 529 -7.42 1.04 6.67
C VAL A 529 -8.94 0.85 6.63
N SER A 530 -9.63 1.91 6.20
CA SER A 530 -11.10 2.01 6.11
C SER A 530 -11.54 2.11 4.66
N ILE A 531 -11.16 1.13 3.85
CA ILE A 531 -11.45 1.08 2.41
C ILE A 531 -12.74 0.34 2.08
N ASP A 532 -13.23 -0.43 3.04
CA ASP A 532 -14.18 -1.50 2.86
C ASP A 532 -15.63 -1.00 2.87
N LEU A 533 -15.87 0.14 3.52
CA LEU A 533 -17.09 0.95 3.51
C LEU A 533 -16.71 2.44 3.53
N SER A 534 -17.63 3.29 3.08
CA SER A 534 -17.56 4.73 3.34
C SER A 534 -17.78 4.96 4.83
N ARG A 535 -16.76 5.41 5.55
CA ARG A 535 -16.86 5.72 6.99
C ARG A 535 -16.45 7.17 7.22
N ASP A 536 -17.24 7.90 7.96
CA ASP A 536 -16.93 9.28 8.30
C ASP A 536 -16.24 9.38 9.67
N TYR A 537 -15.75 10.56 10.03
CA TYR A 537 -15.15 10.87 11.35
C TYR A 537 -13.94 9.97 11.67
N LEU A 538 -12.99 9.89 10.74
CA LEU A 538 -11.79 9.08 10.86
C LEU A 538 -10.60 9.91 11.36
N GLY A 539 -9.79 9.31 12.24
CA GLY A 539 -8.60 9.90 12.86
C GLY A 539 -8.18 9.14 14.12
N LEU A 540 -7.14 9.61 14.83
CA LEU A 540 -6.88 9.12 16.19
C LEU A 540 -8.12 9.32 17.09
N PHE A 541 -8.76 10.48 16.95
CA PHE A 541 -10.06 10.81 17.51
C PHE A 541 -11.09 10.96 16.39
N GLY A 542 -12.28 10.36 16.52
CA GLY A 542 -13.35 10.56 15.55
C GLY A 542 -14.09 11.87 15.77
N SER A 543 -14.49 12.14 17.02
CA SER A 543 -15.09 13.41 17.42
C SER A 543 -14.59 13.91 18.77
N ILE A 544 -14.17 15.18 18.83
CA ILE A 544 -13.86 15.90 20.06
C ILE A 544 -14.98 16.92 20.32
N GLY A 545 -15.64 16.81 21.47
CA GLY A 545 -16.72 17.68 21.92
C GLY A 545 -16.22 19.03 22.47
N GLN A 546 -17.16 19.94 22.79
CA GLN A 546 -16.85 21.33 23.18
C GLN A 546 -15.97 21.46 24.44
N GLU A 547 -16.04 20.51 25.37
CA GLU A 547 -15.22 20.48 26.59
C GLU A 547 -13.88 19.77 26.39
N GLY A 548 -13.74 19.04 25.26
CA GLY A 548 -12.56 18.23 24.96
C GLY A 548 -11.32 19.07 24.67
N GLN A 549 -10.17 18.61 25.16
CA GLN A 549 -8.89 19.27 24.99
C GLN A 549 -7.82 18.24 24.62
N VAL A 550 -7.07 18.51 23.56
CA VAL A 550 -5.92 17.70 23.14
C VAL A 550 -4.74 18.63 22.93
N HIS A 551 -3.63 18.39 23.64
CA HIS A 551 -2.48 19.25 23.51
C HIS A 551 -1.13 18.58 23.71
N SER A 552 -0.08 19.23 23.21
CA SER A 552 1.32 18.83 23.39
C SER A 552 1.56 17.40 22.92
N LEU A 553 1.07 17.06 21.73
CA LEU A 553 1.10 15.70 21.17
C LEU A 553 1.74 15.73 19.78
N ASN A 554 2.67 14.80 19.54
CA ASN A 554 3.25 14.56 18.23
C ASN A 554 2.62 13.28 17.63
N LEU A 555 1.99 13.37 16.46
CA LEU A 555 1.45 12.22 15.74
C LEU A 555 2.28 11.96 14.48
N LEU A 556 3.22 11.04 14.55
CA LEU A 556 4.22 10.82 13.51
C LEU A 556 3.87 9.60 12.67
N ASP A 557 4.02 9.72 11.35
CA ASP A 557 3.71 8.66 10.38
C ASP A 557 2.30 8.06 10.56
N ALA A 558 1.30 8.93 10.70
CA ALA A 558 -0.10 8.51 10.71
C ALA A 558 -0.61 8.26 9.28
N ASN A 559 -0.89 7.00 8.97
CA ASN A 559 -1.25 6.56 7.63
C ASN A 559 -2.72 6.11 7.60
N LEU A 560 -3.56 6.90 6.93
CA LEU A 560 -4.98 6.63 6.77
C LEU A 560 -5.28 6.33 5.30
N THR A 561 -5.72 5.11 5.02
CA THR A 561 -6.25 4.73 3.71
C THR A 561 -7.76 4.58 3.82
N VAL A 562 -8.50 5.48 3.18
CA VAL A 562 -9.95 5.59 3.35
C VAL A 562 -10.69 5.39 2.03
N ASN A 563 -11.90 4.86 2.13
CA ASN A 563 -12.79 4.74 0.99
C ASN A 563 -13.09 6.15 0.43
N PRO A 564 -13.11 6.36 -0.90
CA PRO A 564 -13.39 7.67 -1.49
C PRO A 564 -14.79 8.25 -1.28
N GLY A 565 -15.73 7.47 -0.75
CA GLY A 565 -16.99 7.98 -0.20
C GLY A 565 -16.83 8.66 1.16
N SER A 566 -15.80 8.26 1.92
CA SER A 566 -15.54 8.74 3.28
C SER A 566 -15.30 10.25 3.30
N SER A 567 -15.89 10.91 4.27
CA SER A 567 -15.80 12.33 4.55
C SER A 567 -15.33 12.55 5.99
N ILE A 568 -14.94 13.80 6.34
CA ILE A 568 -14.56 14.14 7.71
C ILE A 568 -13.40 13.26 8.21
N VAL A 569 -12.27 13.30 7.50
CA VAL A 569 -11.06 12.54 7.85
C VAL A 569 -9.94 13.53 8.17
N GLY A 570 -9.32 13.34 9.33
CA GLY A 570 -8.08 14.01 9.70
C GLY A 570 -7.19 13.02 10.44
N ALA A 571 -5.87 13.10 10.26
CA ALA A 571 -4.94 12.14 10.86
C ALA A 571 -5.10 12.08 12.38
N LEU A 572 -5.25 13.25 13.02
CA LEU A 572 -5.48 13.34 14.46
C LEU A 572 -6.96 13.34 14.80
N VAL A 573 -7.79 14.15 14.13
CA VAL A 573 -9.20 14.32 14.50
C VAL A 573 -10.11 14.33 13.28
N GLY A 574 -11.17 13.52 13.28
CA GLY A 574 -12.25 13.61 12.31
C GLY A 574 -12.99 14.95 12.44
N SER A 575 -13.72 15.16 13.54
CA SER A 575 -14.44 16.40 13.85
C SER A 575 -14.00 17.00 15.18
N ASN A 576 -13.62 18.28 15.19
CA ASN A 576 -13.24 19.00 16.40
C ASN A 576 -14.21 20.14 16.74
N ALA A 577 -14.83 20.09 17.91
CA ALA A 577 -15.53 21.21 18.55
C ALA A 577 -14.82 21.74 19.81
N GLY A 578 -13.74 21.09 20.26
CA GLY A 578 -12.98 21.41 21.47
C GLY A 578 -11.74 22.27 21.22
N ALA A 579 -10.76 22.19 22.13
CA ALA A 579 -9.51 22.94 22.05
C ALA A 579 -8.31 22.06 21.67
N LEU A 580 -7.55 22.49 20.66
CA LEU A 580 -6.35 21.84 20.14
C LEU A 580 -5.15 22.78 20.29
N ALA A 581 -4.07 22.33 20.93
CA ALA A 581 -2.89 23.19 21.17
C ALA A 581 -1.54 22.44 21.10
N ASN A 582 -0.49 23.05 20.53
CA ASN A 582 0.86 22.47 20.48
C ASN A 582 0.88 21.07 19.87
N LEU A 583 0.42 20.96 18.62
CA LEU A 583 0.28 19.69 17.93
C LEU A 583 1.20 19.65 16.71
N PHE A 584 1.88 18.53 16.53
CA PHE A 584 2.64 18.25 15.32
C PHE A 584 2.18 16.93 14.72
N ALA A 585 2.01 16.88 13.41
CA ALA A 585 1.72 15.61 12.74
C ALA A 585 2.38 15.44 11.39
N THR A 586 2.79 14.21 11.11
CA THR A 586 3.26 13.76 9.80
C THR A 586 2.49 12.50 9.41
N GLY A 587 2.43 12.21 8.10
CA GLY A 587 1.74 11.01 7.62
C GLY A 587 1.06 11.22 6.28
N THR A 588 0.06 10.40 5.97
CA THR A 588 -0.66 10.46 4.70
C THR A 588 -2.12 10.07 4.86
N ILE A 589 -3.00 10.80 4.18
CA ILE A 589 -4.40 10.41 3.99
C ILE A 589 -4.62 10.13 2.51
N LEU A 590 -5.00 8.88 2.20
CA LEU A 590 -5.27 8.41 0.84
C LEU A 590 -6.76 8.18 0.64
N GLY A 591 -7.30 8.67 -0.48
CA GLY A 591 -8.61 8.24 -0.99
C GLY A 591 -9.72 9.29 -0.92
N GLN A 592 -9.57 10.37 -0.14
CA GLN A 592 -10.63 11.39 -0.05
C GLN A 592 -10.96 12.05 -1.39
N ARG A 593 -12.25 12.13 -1.72
CA ARG A 593 -12.75 12.83 -2.92
C ARG A 593 -12.70 14.35 -2.77
N ASN A 594 -12.89 14.86 -1.55
CA ASN A 594 -12.81 16.27 -1.19
C ASN A 594 -11.97 16.39 0.09
N ALA A 595 -10.74 16.89 -0.02
CA ALA A 595 -9.99 17.30 1.17
C ALA A 595 -10.74 18.47 1.81
N THR A 596 -11.27 18.30 3.02
CA THR A 596 -11.86 19.40 3.81
C THR A 596 -10.76 20.21 4.50
N GLU A 597 -11.12 21.41 4.95
CA GLU A 597 -10.34 22.65 4.95
C GLU A 597 -9.12 22.77 5.91
N THR A 598 -8.50 21.69 6.39
CA THR A 598 -7.50 21.74 7.48
C THR A 598 -6.26 20.83 7.32
N ASP A 599 -5.52 20.96 6.21
CA ASP A 599 -4.15 20.43 5.98
C ASP A 599 -3.93 18.95 6.37
N GLY A 600 -4.98 18.12 6.30
CA GLY A 600 -4.95 16.69 6.62
C GLY A 600 -4.90 16.32 8.10
N LEU A 601 -4.75 17.27 9.03
CA LEU A 601 -4.67 16.94 10.45
C LEU A 601 -6.05 16.77 11.10
N VAL A 602 -6.95 17.68 10.76
CA VAL A 602 -8.33 17.71 11.25
C VAL A 602 -9.25 17.57 10.04
N GLY A 603 -10.34 16.80 10.14
CA GLY A 603 -11.31 16.68 9.06
C GLY A 603 -12.23 17.90 8.98
N ILE A 604 -12.95 18.19 10.08
CA ILE A 604 -13.78 19.38 10.28
C ILE A 604 -13.35 20.07 11.58
N HIS A 605 -13.17 21.40 11.52
CA HIS A 605 -12.78 22.21 12.67
C HIS A 605 -13.84 23.29 13.00
N LEU A 606 -14.47 23.17 14.17
CA LEU A 606 -15.48 24.09 14.72
C LEU A 606 -15.06 24.70 16.08
N GLY A 607 -13.93 24.25 16.64
CA GLY A 607 -13.42 24.62 17.96
C GLY A 607 -12.30 25.66 17.94
N GLN A 608 -11.35 25.51 18.88
CA GLN A 608 -10.14 26.34 18.97
C GLN A 608 -8.90 25.55 18.51
N ALA A 609 -7.99 26.20 17.78
CA ALA A 609 -6.71 25.66 17.36
C ALA A 609 -5.60 26.70 17.60
N GLN A 610 -4.52 26.27 18.25
CA GLN A 610 -3.32 27.09 18.50
C GLN A 610 -2.06 26.25 18.28
N ASP A 611 -1.03 26.82 17.64
CA ASP A 611 0.30 26.20 17.50
C ASP A 611 0.22 24.76 16.95
N ILE A 612 -0.47 24.62 15.81
CA ILE A 612 -0.67 23.37 15.08
C ILE A 612 0.21 23.35 13.83
N VAL A 613 0.99 22.30 13.66
CA VAL A 613 1.83 22.06 12.48
C VAL A 613 1.48 20.70 11.87
N SER A 614 1.11 20.69 10.59
CA SER A 614 0.78 19.47 9.84
C SER A 614 1.67 19.36 8.61
N GLU A 615 2.35 18.23 8.48
CA GLU A 615 3.01 17.78 7.25
C GLU A 615 2.31 16.52 6.70
N VAL A 616 1.04 16.33 7.05
CA VAL A 616 0.22 15.23 6.53
C VAL A 616 -0.09 15.47 5.06
N VAL A 617 0.32 14.53 4.21
CA VAL A 617 0.05 14.61 2.77
C VAL A 617 -1.34 14.03 2.48
N VAL A 618 -2.28 14.87 2.04
CA VAL A 618 -3.61 14.41 1.59
C VAL A 618 -3.59 14.18 0.08
N ILE A 619 -3.68 12.93 -0.34
CA ILE A 619 -3.76 12.57 -1.75
C ILE A 619 -5.23 12.38 -2.13
N SER A 620 -5.82 13.49 -2.59
CA SER A 620 -7.18 13.51 -3.14
C SER A 620 -7.21 12.95 -4.57
N ARG A 621 -8.34 12.36 -4.99
CA ARG A 621 -8.57 12.03 -6.41
C ARG A 621 -8.86 13.30 -7.23
N SER A 622 -7.84 14.07 -7.53
CA SER A 622 -7.93 15.21 -8.44
C SER A 622 -7.15 14.96 -9.73
N PHE A 623 -7.73 14.21 -10.66
CA PHE A 623 -7.46 14.45 -12.09
C PHE A 623 -8.78 14.68 -12.83
N ARG A 624 -9.14 15.97 -12.96
CA ARG A 624 -9.92 16.42 -14.11
C ARG A 624 -9.04 16.21 -15.35
N VAL A 625 -9.30 15.17 -16.12
CA VAL A 625 -9.01 15.25 -17.56
C VAL A 625 -10.09 16.16 -18.15
N SER A 626 -9.76 17.42 -18.35
CA SER A 626 -10.60 18.34 -19.09
C SER A 626 -10.62 17.93 -20.56
N ARG A 627 -11.75 17.35 -20.96
CA ARG A 627 -12.26 17.10 -22.32
C ARG A 627 -11.50 16.16 -23.24
#